data_AF-A0A432Q998-F1
#
_entry.id   AF-A0A432Q998-F1
#
_cell.length_a   1.000
_cell.length_b   1.000
_cell.length_c   1.000
_cell.angle_alpha   90.00
_cell.angle_beta   90.00
_cell.angle_gamma   90.00
#
_symmetry.space_group_name_H-M   'P 1'
#
loop_
_entity.id
_entity.type
_entity.pdbx_description
1 polymer ?
#
loop_
_entity_poly.entity_id
_entity_poly.type
_entity_poly.pdbx_seq_one_letter_code
_entity_poly.pdbx_strand_id
1 'polypeptide(L)'
;MLVKNSKEKRFLRVIFSREEVGSLYEVKKKRKKLKIQTLLFPREDNPMRPYRALFLFILLFLLASQQSSTAGERFIVNGNGTITDHQLGLMWAATDNQGNITWKQADKWVRYTFPYSLPTQYQNRRLLTLQELRSRLVKPN
;
A
#
# COMPACT_ATOMS: atom_id res chain seq x y z
N MET A 1 -28.95 10.71 -45.00
CA MET A 1 -29.68 11.75 -45.76
C MET A 1 -29.13 13.10 -45.32
N LEU A 2 -28.50 13.82 -46.25
CA LEU A 2 -27.76 15.07 -46.04
C LEU A 2 -28.70 16.27 -46.07
N VAL A 3 -29.06 16.85 -44.93
CA VAL A 3 -29.68 18.19 -44.91
C VAL A 3 -28.56 19.22 -44.84
N LYS A 4 -27.94 19.45 -46.00
CA LYS A 4 -26.96 20.51 -46.23
C LYS A 4 -27.64 21.86 -46.04
N ASN A 5 -27.17 22.61 -45.04
CA ASN A 5 -27.67 23.92 -44.69
C ASN A 5 -27.54 24.88 -45.90
N SER A 6 -28.68 25.40 -46.35
CA SER A 6 -28.91 26.12 -47.61
C SER A 6 -28.18 27.47 -47.71
N LYS A 7 -27.52 27.91 -46.63
CA LYS A 7 -26.82 29.20 -46.56
C LYS A 7 -25.38 29.15 -47.09
N GLU A 8 -24.63 28.05 -46.93
CA GLU A 8 -23.24 27.95 -47.43
C GLU A 8 -23.13 27.79 -48.96
N LYS A 9 -24.15 27.19 -49.60
CA LYS A 9 -24.14 26.94 -51.05
C LYS A 9 -24.42 28.17 -51.91
N ARG A 10 -24.99 29.23 -51.34
CA ARG A 10 -25.20 30.51 -52.05
C ARG A 10 -23.97 31.40 -52.03
N PHE A 11 -23.12 31.28 -51.00
CA PHE A 11 -21.91 32.11 -50.87
C PHE A 11 -20.78 31.69 -51.82
N LEU A 12 -20.65 30.39 -52.12
CA LEU A 12 -19.59 29.89 -53.00
C LEU A 12 -19.97 29.88 -54.50
N ARG A 13 -21.19 30.32 -54.86
CA ARG A 13 -21.63 30.43 -56.27
C ARG A 13 -21.31 31.80 -56.89
N VAL A 14 -20.91 32.79 -56.09
CA VAL A 14 -20.73 34.17 -56.55
C VAL A 14 -19.30 34.49 -56.97
N ILE A 15 -18.29 33.66 -56.66
CA ILE A 15 -16.88 34.08 -56.84
C ILE A 15 -16.02 33.12 -57.70
N PHE A 16 -16.43 31.87 -58.00
CA PHE A 16 -15.56 30.98 -58.79
C PHE A 16 -16.28 30.23 -59.91
N SER A 17 -15.81 30.47 -61.13
CA SER A 17 -16.21 29.78 -62.36
C SER A 17 -15.89 28.28 -62.28
N ARG A 18 -16.76 27.47 -62.89
CA ARG A 18 -16.92 26.01 -62.68
C ARG A 18 -15.71 25.14 -63.07
N GLU A 19 -14.64 25.70 -63.62
CA GLU A 19 -13.51 24.96 -64.21
C GLU A 19 -12.27 24.86 -63.30
N GLU A 20 -12.05 25.77 -62.36
CA GLU A 20 -10.82 25.76 -61.55
C GLU A 20 -10.86 24.82 -60.33
N VAL A 21 -12.07 24.44 -59.92
CA VAL A 21 -12.28 23.66 -58.69
C VAL A 21 -11.69 22.25 -58.84
N GLY A 22 -11.63 21.66 -60.06
CA GLY A 22 -11.12 20.30 -60.28
C GLY A 22 -9.61 20.10 -60.07
N SER A 23 -8.79 21.13 -60.30
CA SER A 23 -7.32 21.07 -60.24
C SER A 23 -6.77 20.94 -58.81
N LEU A 24 -7.43 21.58 -57.83
CA LEU A 24 -6.98 21.61 -56.44
C LEU A 24 -7.17 20.28 -55.69
N TYR A 25 -8.11 19.44 -56.11
CA TYR A 25 -8.35 18.13 -55.46
C TYR A 25 -7.26 17.11 -55.82
N GLU A 26 -6.76 17.11 -57.06
CA GLU A 26 -5.73 16.17 -57.50
C GLU A 26 -4.34 16.49 -56.92
N VAL A 27 -4.01 17.78 -56.74
CA VAL A 27 -2.72 18.21 -56.17
C VAL A 27 -2.60 17.86 -54.68
N LYS A 28 -3.69 17.90 -53.90
CA LYS A 28 -3.65 17.55 -52.47
C LYS A 28 -3.55 16.05 -52.20
N LYS A 29 -4.08 15.19 -53.08
CA LYS A 29 -4.01 13.74 -52.94
C LYS A 29 -2.56 13.21 -53.05
N LYS A 30 -1.70 13.93 -53.78
CA LYS A 30 -0.30 13.55 -54.06
C LYS A 30 0.70 13.94 -52.96
N ARG A 31 0.37 14.90 -52.07
CA ARG A 31 1.24 15.31 -50.93
C ARG A 31 1.08 14.48 -49.65
N LYS A 32 0.21 13.46 -49.65
CA LYS A 32 0.14 12.45 -48.58
C LYS A 32 1.32 11.45 -48.62
N LYS A 33 2.22 11.57 -49.60
CA LYS A 33 3.19 10.52 -49.94
C LYS A 33 4.65 10.97 -49.88
N LEU A 34 5.03 11.88 -48.98
CA LEU A 34 6.45 12.16 -48.78
C LEU A 34 6.82 12.48 -47.33
N LYS A 35 7.54 11.53 -46.73
CA LYS A 35 8.60 11.70 -45.74
C LYS A 35 8.26 12.49 -44.46
N ILE A 36 7.60 11.84 -43.50
CA ILE A 36 7.98 11.95 -42.09
C ILE A 36 7.93 10.53 -41.52
N GLN A 37 9.01 9.78 -41.76
CA GLN A 37 9.28 8.51 -41.12
C GLN A 37 10.33 8.76 -40.04
N THR A 38 9.89 8.59 -38.79
CA THR A 38 10.65 8.13 -37.63
C THR A 38 11.68 9.08 -37.01
N LEU A 39 11.44 9.41 -35.73
CA LEU A 39 12.37 9.63 -34.60
C LEU A 39 11.54 10.44 -33.58
N LEU A 40 10.84 9.84 -32.63
CA LEU A 40 11.36 9.22 -31.42
C LEU A 40 10.18 8.53 -30.69
N PHE A 41 10.46 7.48 -29.92
CA PHE A 41 9.55 6.69 -29.07
C PHE A 41 8.74 5.58 -29.78
N PRO A 42 9.15 4.30 -29.66
CA PRO A 42 8.28 3.19 -30.02
C PRO A 42 7.07 3.17 -29.07
N ARG A 43 5.86 3.26 -29.64
CA ARG A 43 4.63 2.94 -28.93
C ARG A 43 4.63 1.43 -28.69
N GLU A 44 5.04 1.03 -27.50
CA GLU A 44 5.17 -0.38 -27.15
C GLU A 44 3.80 -0.94 -26.75
N ASP A 45 3.03 -1.30 -27.77
CA ASP A 45 1.68 -1.85 -27.66
C ASP A 45 1.74 -3.35 -27.36
N ASN A 46 2.26 -3.72 -26.17
CA ASN A 46 2.27 -5.11 -25.71
C ASN A 46 0.96 -5.40 -24.92
N PRO A 47 0.00 -6.18 -25.45
CA PRO A 47 -1.28 -6.45 -24.78
C PRO A 47 -1.17 -7.37 -23.55
N MET A 48 0.01 -7.95 -23.30
CA MET A 48 0.28 -8.84 -22.16
C MET A 48 0.81 -8.11 -20.92
N ARG A 49 0.65 -6.78 -20.85
CA ARG A 49 1.10 -5.95 -19.71
C ARG A 49 0.22 -6.02 -18.45
N PRO A 50 -1.12 -6.13 -18.49
CA PRO A 50 -1.91 -6.07 -17.26
C PRO A 50 -1.66 -7.31 -16.40
N TYR A 51 -1.56 -8.49 -17.03
CA TYR A 51 -1.28 -9.73 -16.31
C TYR A 51 0.13 -9.79 -15.76
N ARG A 52 1.13 -9.23 -16.47
CA ARG A 52 2.51 -9.14 -15.95
C ARG A 52 2.61 -8.15 -14.79
N ALA A 53 1.98 -6.98 -14.89
CA ALA A 53 1.94 -6.02 -13.81
C ALA A 53 1.14 -6.54 -12.61
N LEU A 54 -0.01 -7.17 -12.83
CA LEU A 54 -0.82 -7.84 -11.81
C LEU A 54 -0.05 -9.01 -11.18
N PHE A 55 0.65 -9.82 -11.98
CA PHE A 55 1.48 -10.92 -11.52
C PHE A 55 2.65 -10.41 -10.69
N LEU A 56 3.33 -9.34 -11.11
CA LEU A 56 4.38 -8.70 -10.32
C LEU A 56 3.83 -8.06 -9.04
N PHE A 57 2.63 -7.49 -9.08
CA PHE A 57 1.98 -6.91 -7.90
C PHE A 57 1.55 -8.00 -6.91
N ILE A 58 0.99 -9.10 -7.41
CA ILE A 58 0.66 -10.30 -6.63
C ILE A 58 1.93 -10.96 -6.10
N LEU A 59 3.00 -11.06 -6.89
CA LEU A 59 4.28 -11.63 -6.48
C LEU A 59 4.98 -10.75 -5.45
N LEU A 60 4.93 -9.43 -5.59
CA LEU A 60 5.44 -8.45 -4.62
C LEU A 60 4.62 -8.51 -3.32
N PHE A 61 3.30 -8.65 -3.43
CA PHE A 61 2.41 -8.85 -2.29
C PHE A 61 2.66 -10.20 -1.60
N LEU A 62 2.92 -11.27 -2.36
CA LEU A 62 3.25 -12.60 -1.83
C LEU A 62 4.62 -12.59 -1.13
N LEU A 63 5.62 -11.92 -1.71
CA LEU A 63 6.94 -11.72 -1.08
C LEU A 63 6.84 -10.84 0.17
N ALA A 64 5.97 -9.83 0.17
CA ALA A 64 5.74 -8.98 1.34
C ALA A 64 4.92 -9.67 2.44
N SER A 65 4.19 -10.75 2.11
CA SER A 65 3.39 -11.54 3.07
C SER A 65 4.16 -12.66 3.77
N GLN A 66 5.49 -12.68 3.68
CA GLN A 66 6.33 -13.58 4.48
C GLN A 66 6.23 -13.16 5.95
N GLN A 67 5.18 -13.63 6.63
CA GLN A 67 5.10 -13.56 8.08
C GLN A 67 6.24 -14.40 8.64
N SER A 68 7.12 -13.76 9.41
CA SER A 68 8.18 -14.43 10.15
C SER A 68 7.57 -15.55 10.98
N SER A 69 7.77 -16.81 10.58
CA SER A 69 7.48 -17.95 11.44
C SER A 69 8.50 -17.93 12.57
N THR A 70 8.10 -17.47 13.76
CA THR A 70 8.93 -17.57 14.96
C THR A 70 8.94 -19.03 15.41
N ALA A 71 9.90 -19.79 14.90
CA ALA A 71 10.19 -21.12 15.41
C ALA A 71 10.60 -21.01 16.89
N GLY A 72 9.68 -21.34 17.80
CA GLY A 72 10.00 -21.64 19.20
C GLY A 72 10.46 -20.47 20.08
N GLU A 73 10.03 -19.24 19.83
CA GLU A 73 10.33 -18.14 20.75
C GLU A 73 9.39 -18.20 21.97
N ARG A 74 9.95 -18.41 23.16
CA ARG A 74 9.22 -18.35 24.43
C ARG A 74 8.47 -17.02 24.59
N PHE A 75 9.09 -15.92 24.13
CA PHE A 75 8.56 -14.57 24.24
C PHE A 75 8.23 -14.03 22.85
N ILE A 76 6.95 -13.67 22.62
CA ILE A 76 6.50 -13.05 21.37
C ILE A 76 6.09 -11.60 21.62
N VAL A 77 6.65 -10.67 20.85
CA VAL A 77 6.29 -9.25 20.91
C VAL A 77 5.03 -9.00 20.06
N ASN A 78 3.96 -8.49 20.67
CA ASN A 78 2.64 -8.38 20.01
C ASN A 78 2.43 -7.05 19.25
N GLY A 79 3.41 -6.14 19.25
CA GLY A 79 3.32 -4.84 18.56
C GLY A 79 2.38 -3.80 19.21
N ASN A 80 1.64 -4.17 20.25
CA ASN A 80 0.74 -3.29 21.02
C ASN A 80 1.32 -2.87 22.38
N GLY A 81 2.64 -3.00 22.55
CA GLY A 81 3.32 -2.74 23.81
C GLY A 81 3.27 -3.91 24.81
N THR A 82 2.83 -5.10 24.39
CA THR A 82 2.88 -6.31 25.23
C THR A 82 3.74 -7.43 24.63
N ILE A 83 4.17 -8.34 25.51
CA ILE A 83 4.98 -9.51 25.20
C ILE A 83 4.29 -10.75 25.77
N THR A 84 4.04 -11.77 24.96
CA THR A 84 3.43 -13.04 25.37
C THR A 84 4.52 -14.03 25.78
N ASP A 85 4.47 -14.57 27.00
CA ASP A 85 5.32 -15.68 27.48
C ASP A 85 4.54 -17.01 27.35
N HIS A 86 4.92 -17.82 26.37
CA HIS A 86 4.29 -19.11 26.09
C HIS A 86 4.62 -20.20 27.12
N GLN A 87 5.69 -20.06 27.90
CA GLN A 87 6.06 -21.05 28.92
C GLN A 87 5.19 -20.88 30.18
N LEU A 88 4.86 -19.64 30.55
CA LEU A 88 4.06 -19.34 31.73
C LEU A 88 2.59 -19.04 31.42
N GLY A 89 2.24 -18.86 30.15
CA GLY A 89 0.90 -18.42 29.73
C GLY A 89 0.58 -17.00 30.22
N LEU A 90 1.61 -16.17 30.41
CA LEU A 90 1.50 -14.81 30.93
C LEU A 90 1.74 -13.78 29.83
N MET A 91 1.19 -12.58 30.01
CA MET A 91 1.45 -11.43 29.15
C MET A 91 2.11 -10.32 29.97
N TRP A 92 3.19 -9.77 29.42
CA TRP A 92 4.05 -8.78 30.04
C TRP A 92 3.91 -7.45 29.32
N ALA A 93 4.16 -6.36 30.03
CA ALA A 93 4.41 -5.07 29.40
C ALA A 93 5.78 -5.10 28.72
N ALA A 94 5.89 -4.48 27.54
CA ALA A 94 7.17 -4.33 26.85
C ALA A 94 8.09 -3.31 27.55
N THR A 95 7.51 -2.37 28.29
CA THR A 95 8.23 -1.33 29.03
C THR A 95 7.86 -1.38 30.51
N ASP A 96 8.83 -1.05 31.37
CA ASP A 96 8.62 -0.90 32.81
C ASP A 96 8.18 0.54 33.16
N ASN A 97 8.21 0.86 34.45
CA ASN A 97 7.91 2.19 34.98
C ASN A 97 9.07 3.19 34.85
N GLN A 98 10.19 2.80 34.24
CA GLN A 98 11.38 3.62 33.97
C GLN A 98 12.01 4.28 35.21
N GLY A 99 11.82 3.71 36.41
CA GLY A 99 12.35 4.31 37.65
C GLY A 99 12.35 3.37 38.84
N ASN A 100 13.16 3.69 39.84
CA ASN A 100 13.22 2.92 41.07
C ASN A 100 12.01 3.24 41.96
N ILE A 101 11.19 2.23 42.23
CA ILE A 101 10.04 2.34 43.11
C ILE A 101 10.03 1.22 44.14
N THR A 102 9.54 1.53 45.34
CA THR A 102 9.31 0.53 46.39
C THR A 102 8.17 -0.42 46.01
N TRP A 103 8.09 -1.59 46.65
CA TRP A 103 6.99 -2.54 46.41
C TRP A 103 5.60 -1.93 46.58
N LYS A 104 5.41 -1.08 47.60
CA LYS A 104 4.14 -0.37 47.83
C LYS A 104 3.81 0.60 46.69
N GLN A 105 4.82 1.25 46.12
CA GLN A 105 4.65 2.13 44.97
C GLN A 105 4.36 1.32 43.70
N ALA A 106 4.98 0.15 43.53
CA ALA A 106 4.70 -0.76 42.41
C ALA A 106 3.25 -1.25 42.40
N ASP A 107 2.71 -1.63 43.56
CA ASP A 107 1.30 -2.02 43.67
C ASP A 107 0.37 -0.86 43.26
N LYS A 108 0.66 0.37 43.72
CA LYS A 108 -0.07 1.56 43.29
C LYS A 108 0.07 1.82 41.79
N TRP A 109 1.28 1.69 41.24
CA TRP A 109 1.55 1.94 39.83
C TRP A 109 0.76 0.98 38.93
N VAL A 110 0.74 -0.31 39.26
CA VAL A 110 -0.04 -1.31 38.51
C VAL A 110 -1.54 -1.00 38.52
N ARG A 111 -2.07 -0.51 39.65
CA ARG A 111 -3.51 -0.17 39.80
C ARG A 111 -3.90 1.12 39.09
N TYR A 112 -3.07 2.16 39.20
CA TYR A 112 -3.49 3.52 38.86
C TYR A 112 -2.79 4.13 37.65
N THR A 113 -1.60 3.65 37.27
CA THR A 113 -0.79 4.28 36.21
C THR A 113 -0.63 3.37 35.00
N PHE A 114 -0.29 2.10 35.24
CA PHE A 114 -0.09 1.10 34.19
C PHE A 114 -1.27 0.96 33.20
N PRO A 115 -2.55 1.09 33.61
CA PRO A 115 -3.65 1.00 32.66
C PRO A 115 -3.60 2.00 31.50
N TYR A 116 -2.93 3.13 31.72
CA TYR A 116 -2.79 4.22 30.77
C TYR A 116 -1.50 4.15 29.95
N SER A 117 -0.58 3.23 30.28
CA SER A 117 0.69 3.07 29.53
C SER A 117 0.55 2.18 28.29
N LEU A 118 -0.59 1.52 28.11
CA LEU A 118 -0.88 0.65 26.97
C LEU A 118 -2.09 1.17 26.18
N PRO A 119 -2.11 0.96 24.86
CA PRO A 119 -3.25 1.36 24.02
C PRO A 119 -4.51 0.54 24.33
N THR A 120 -4.36 -0.69 24.83
CA THR A 120 -5.47 -1.59 25.16
C THR A 120 -5.56 -1.79 26.66
N GLN A 121 -6.80 -1.78 27.18
CA GLN A 121 -7.08 -2.06 28.58
C GLN A 121 -7.25 -3.56 28.81
N TYR A 122 -6.53 -4.08 29.81
CA TYR A 122 -6.61 -5.47 30.26
C TYR A 122 -7.11 -5.51 31.70
N GLN A 123 -7.98 -6.46 32.01
CA GLN A 123 -8.64 -6.57 33.32
C GLN A 123 -7.76 -7.28 34.37
N ASN A 124 -6.99 -8.30 33.97
CA ASN A 124 -6.22 -9.15 34.88
C ASN A 124 -4.77 -8.67 35.08
N ARG A 125 -4.59 -7.36 35.29
CA ARG A 125 -3.28 -6.75 35.53
C ARG A 125 -2.91 -6.90 36.99
N ARG A 126 -1.83 -7.63 37.27
CA ARG A 126 -1.33 -7.85 38.64
C ARG A 126 0.18 -7.88 38.66
N LEU A 127 0.74 -7.59 39.84
CA LEU A 127 2.12 -7.92 40.12
C LEU A 127 2.31 -9.44 40.08
N LEU A 128 3.53 -9.85 39.75
CA LEU A 128 3.90 -11.25 39.77
C LEU A 128 3.74 -11.83 41.18
N THR A 129 3.22 -13.04 41.26
CA THR A 129 3.17 -13.77 42.53
C THR A 129 4.55 -14.34 42.88
N LEU A 130 4.77 -14.63 44.17
CA LEU A 130 6.00 -15.26 44.62
C LEU A 130 6.24 -16.63 43.98
N GLN A 131 5.18 -17.38 43.65
CA GLN A 131 5.29 -18.69 42.99
C GLN A 131 5.82 -18.53 41.55
N GLU A 132 5.25 -17.61 40.79
CA GLU A 132 5.70 -17.30 39.42
C GLU A 132 7.14 -16.76 39.42
N LEU A 133 7.49 -15.89 40.39
CA LEU A 133 8.85 -15.39 40.52
C LEU A 133 9.85 -16.51 40.83
N ARG A 134 9.51 -17.43 41.74
CA ARG A 134 10.37 -18.58 42.07
C ARG A 134 10.61 -19.48 40.87
N SER A 135 9.57 -19.73 40.07
CA SER A 135 9.71 -20.53 38.84
C SER A 135 10.71 -19.93 37.84
N ARG A 136 10.94 -18.61 37.91
CA ARG A 136 11.89 -17.88 37.05
C ARG A 136 13.32 -17.89 37.57
N LEU A 137 13.52 -17.85 38.91
CA LEU A 137 14.84 -17.71 39.51
C LEU A 137 15.60 -19.03 39.65
N VAL A 138 14.91 -20.16 39.58
CA VAL A 138 15.56 -21.48 39.56
C VAL A 138 16.06 -21.74 38.13
N LYS A 139 17.28 -21.30 37.83
CA LYS A 139 18.11 -22.00 36.84
C LYS A 139 18.66 -23.25 37.54
N PRO A 140 18.28 -24.48 37.14
CA PRO A 140 19.06 -25.64 37.53
C PRO A 140 20.47 -25.49 36.96
N ASN A 141 21.47 -25.78 37.80
CA ASN A 141 22.89 -25.83 37.46
C ASN A 141 23.17 -26.82 36.32
#